data_AF-A0A660V231-F1
#
_entry.id   AF-A0A660V231-F1
#
_cell.length_a   1.000
_cell.length_b   1.000
_cell.length_c   1.000
_cell.angle_alpha   90.00
_cell.angle_beta   90.00
_cell.angle_gamma   90.00
#
_symmetry.space_group_name_H-M   'P 1'
#
loop_
_entity.id
_entity.type
_entity.pdbx_description
1 polymer ?
#
loop_
_entity_poly.entity_id
_entity_poly.type
_entity_poly.pdbx_seq_one_letter_code
_entity_poly.pdbx_strand_id
1 'polypeptide(L)'
;MDCIMLLAQAAEASKPAKSIRVEDINIVPIDFIWEQITSLSWLHAVIAISFGVVWLLYGWRIFKVLVVISFALLGLYLGITVGKQLSGEEVNVSNEVWAGVIGLALFAFVSVPLMRWCVCALGAVAGGILTSGLWYAFGLPQVYMWAGAIIGIVAGGMISFIVFKVAVMLFTSLGGGAITLVGILSLLHQYETKMVEPPTTNIHDLVFDNQWFLPAVLILPTVIGIITQNKLIKHSDRWEL
;
A
#
# COMPACT_ATOMS: atom_id res chain seq x y z
N MET A 1 33.53 35.46 -39.15
CA MET A 1 32.49 34.67 -38.44
C MET A 1 33.25 33.59 -37.71
N ASP A 2 33.62 33.92 -36.47
CA ASP A 2 34.91 33.52 -35.93
C ASP A 2 34.78 32.31 -35.03
N CYS A 3 35.73 31.37 -35.16
CA CYS A 3 35.83 30.15 -34.35
C CYS A 3 35.87 30.45 -32.84
N ILE A 4 36.23 31.68 -32.45
CA ILE A 4 36.21 32.18 -31.07
C ILE A 4 34.77 32.27 -30.53
N MET A 5 33.78 32.60 -31.37
CA MET A 5 32.38 32.66 -30.97
C MET A 5 31.78 31.26 -30.77
N LEU A 6 32.24 30.29 -31.58
CA LEU A 6 31.85 28.88 -31.48
C LEU A 6 32.49 28.19 -30.26
N LEU A 7 33.74 28.55 -29.92
CA LEU A 7 34.40 28.11 -28.69
C LEU A 7 33.84 28.81 -27.44
N ALA A 8 33.43 30.07 -27.51
CA ALA A 8 32.74 30.75 -26.41
C ALA A 8 31.38 30.11 -26.12
N GLN A 9 30.61 29.76 -27.17
CA GLN A 9 29.34 29.06 -27.03
C GLN A 9 29.51 27.60 -26.56
N ALA A 10 30.58 26.92 -27.00
CA ALA A 10 30.95 25.59 -26.48
C ALA A 10 31.45 25.63 -25.03
N ALA A 11 32.17 26.69 -24.63
CA ALA A 11 32.65 26.90 -23.26
C ALA A 11 31.52 27.29 -22.30
N GLU A 12 30.49 28.00 -22.78
CA GLU A 12 29.25 28.22 -22.01
C GLU A 12 28.37 26.97 -21.94
N ALA A 13 28.34 26.15 -22.99
CA ALA A 13 27.71 24.82 -22.97
C ALA A 13 28.47 23.80 -22.11
N SER A 14 29.75 24.05 -21.81
CA SER A 14 30.60 23.23 -20.93
C SER A 14 30.75 23.80 -19.52
N LYS A 15 30.07 24.88 -19.15
CA LYS A 15 29.79 25.14 -17.74
C LYS A 15 29.10 23.87 -17.24
N PRO A 16 29.60 23.18 -16.20
CA PRO A 16 28.90 22.01 -15.70
C PRO A 16 27.52 22.50 -15.33
N ALA A 17 26.52 22.08 -16.12
CA ALA A 17 25.12 22.13 -15.71
C ALA A 17 25.16 21.58 -14.31
N LYS A 18 24.95 22.48 -13.33
CA LYS A 18 25.06 22.27 -11.89
C LYS A 18 24.73 20.81 -11.67
N SER A 19 25.75 19.99 -11.44
CA SER A 19 25.56 18.56 -11.31
C SER A 19 24.54 18.43 -10.21
N ILE A 20 23.29 18.16 -10.59
CA ILE A 20 22.29 17.67 -9.67
C ILE A 20 22.91 16.35 -9.29
N ARG A 21 23.68 16.37 -8.19
CA ARG A 21 24.18 15.14 -7.60
C ARG A 21 22.92 14.33 -7.40
N VAL A 22 22.86 13.19 -8.07
CA VAL A 22 21.76 12.24 -7.96
C VAL A 22 21.64 11.70 -6.50
N GLU A 23 22.56 12.12 -5.62
CA GLU A 23 22.54 11.96 -4.17
C GLU A 23 21.42 12.76 -3.46
N ASP A 24 20.88 13.83 -4.04
CA ASP A 24 19.88 14.70 -3.38
C ASP A 24 18.42 14.41 -3.76
N ILE A 25 18.14 13.32 -4.48
CA ILE A 25 16.76 12.87 -4.68
C ILE A 25 16.42 11.97 -3.50
N ASN A 26 15.92 12.56 -2.41
CA ASN A 26 15.33 11.78 -1.33
C ASN A 26 14.01 11.17 -1.83
N ILE A 27 14.08 9.96 -2.39
CA ILE A 27 12.95 9.28 -3.05
C ILE A 27 11.86 8.87 -2.02
N VAL A 28 12.20 8.80 -0.73
CA VAL A 28 11.25 8.47 0.35
C VAL A 28 11.05 9.69 1.23
N PRO A 29 9.93 10.43 1.09
CA PRO A 29 9.61 11.55 1.97
C PRO A 29 9.15 11.02 3.33
N ILE A 30 10.10 10.62 4.17
CA ILE A 30 9.87 10.15 5.54
C ILE A 30 9.11 11.22 6.33
N ASP A 31 9.42 12.49 6.10
CA ASP A 31 8.77 13.63 6.74
C ASP A 31 7.26 13.68 6.46
N PHE A 32 6.85 13.38 5.22
CA PHE A 32 5.42 13.35 4.86
C PHE A 32 4.70 12.21 5.58
N ILE A 33 5.33 11.03 5.66
CA ILE A 33 4.75 9.88 6.38
C ILE A 33 4.65 10.20 7.87
N TRP A 34 5.68 10.83 8.44
CA TRP A 34 5.72 11.22 9.84
C TRP A 34 4.68 12.27 10.20
N GLU A 35 4.48 13.27 9.34
CA GLU A 35 3.42 14.28 9.49
C GLU A 35 2.03 13.63 9.50
N GLN A 36 1.77 12.67 8.60
CA GLN A 36 0.52 11.92 8.61
C GLN A 36 0.34 11.12 9.92
N ILE A 37 1.38 10.43 10.39
CA ILE A 37 1.32 9.64 11.64
C ILE A 37 1.06 10.53 12.86
N THR A 38 1.69 11.69 12.93
CA THR A 38 1.58 12.63 14.06
C THR A 38 0.29 13.45 14.04
N SER A 39 -0.33 13.63 12.87
CA SER A 39 -1.64 14.29 12.73
C SER A 39 -2.82 13.45 13.26
N LEU A 40 -2.64 12.13 13.46
CA LEU A 40 -3.70 11.26 13.96
C LEU A 40 -4.06 11.60 15.41
N SER A 41 -5.37 11.75 15.68
CA SER A 41 -5.82 11.87 17.06
C SER A 41 -5.71 10.53 17.81
N TRP A 42 -5.55 10.59 19.12
CA TRP A 42 -5.46 9.41 20.00
C TRP A 42 -6.54 8.35 19.73
N LEU A 43 -7.79 8.80 19.52
CA LEU A 43 -8.92 7.90 19.24
C LEU A 43 -8.75 7.19 17.89
N HIS A 44 -8.33 7.91 16.84
CA HIS A 44 -8.05 7.31 15.54
C HIS A 44 -6.91 6.29 15.62
N ALA A 45 -5.89 6.54 16.45
CA ALA A 45 -4.78 5.61 16.64
C ALA A 45 -5.23 4.29 17.30
N VAL A 46 -6.10 4.34 18.32
CA VAL A 46 -6.68 3.13 18.95
C VAL A 46 -7.57 2.35 17.98
N ILE A 47 -8.38 3.07 17.17
CA ILE A 47 -9.19 2.46 16.11
C ILE A 47 -8.26 1.79 15.08
N ALA A 48 -7.20 2.47 14.65
CA ALA A 48 -6.24 1.95 13.68
C ALA A 48 -5.57 0.67 14.20
N ILE A 49 -5.13 0.63 15.46
CA ILE A 49 -4.57 -0.60 16.06
C ILE A 49 -5.61 -1.72 16.04
N SER A 50 -6.84 -1.44 16.45
CA SER A 50 -7.91 -2.44 16.53
C SER A 50 -8.24 -3.02 15.14
N PHE A 51 -8.44 -2.15 14.13
CA PHE A 51 -8.68 -2.58 12.75
C PHE A 51 -7.48 -3.28 12.14
N GLY A 52 -6.27 -2.78 12.38
CA GLY A 52 -5.02 -3.35 11.89
C GLY A 52 -4.80 -4.78 12.40
N VAL A 53 -5.07 -5.04 13.68
CA VAL A 53 -4.97 -6.39 14.27
C VAL A 53 -6.02 -7.33 13.67
N VAL A 54 -7.27 -6.88 13.50
CA VAL A 54 -8.31 -7.70 12.87
C VAL A 54 -7.93 -8.04 11.43
N TRP A 55 -7.38 -7.08 10.68
CA TRP A 55 -6.91 -7.31 9.31
C TRP A 55 -5.70 -8.24 9.26
N LEU A 56 -4.78 -8.11 10.22
CA LEU A 56 -3.60 -8.95 10.38
C LEU A 56 -3.95 -10.40 10.72
N LEU A 57 -5.05 -10.65 11.45
CA LEU A 57 -5.44 -12.00 11.87
C LEU A 57 -6.43 -12.68 10.91
N TYR A 58 -7.34 -11.93 10.29
CA TYR A 58 -8.42 -12.47 9.45
C TYR A 58 -8.31 -12.11 7.97
N GLY A 59 -7.11 -11.71 7.53
CA GLY A 59 -6.84 -11.20 6.19
C GLY A 59 -7.39 -12.05 5.05
N TRP A 60 -7.19 -13.37 5.08
CA TRP A 60 -7.71 -14.28 4.04
C TRP A 60 -9.24 -14.22 3.86
N ARG A 61 -10.01 -14.11 4.95
CA ARG A 61 -11.47 -14.05 4.89
C ARG A 61 -11.94 -12.65 4.47
N ILE A 62 -11.35 -11.63 5.08
CA ILE A 62 -11.70 -10.23 4.83
C ILE A 62 -11.42 -9.86 3.37
N PHE A 63 -10.31 -10.33 2.80
CA PHE A 63 -9.94 -10.02 1.42
C PHE A 63 -11.04 -10.40 0.41
N LYS A 64 -11.59 -11.62 0.50
CA LYS A 64 -12.63 -12.07 -0.43
C LYS A 64 -13.87 -11.18 -0.35
N VAL A 65 -14.30 -10.87 0.87
CA VAL A 65 -15.46 -10.00 1.11
C VAL A 65 -15.20 -8.58 0.59
N LEU A 66 -13.99 -8.04 0.85
CA LEU A 66 -13.61 -6.70 0.44
C LEU A 66 -13.63 -6.55 -1.09
N VAL A 67 -13.06 -7.52 -1.82
CA VAL A 67 -13.04 -7.52 -3.29
C VAL A 67 -14.47 -7.56 -3.84
N VAL A 68 -15.32 -8.45 -3.33
CA VAL A 68 -16.72 -8.57 -3.78
C VAL A 68 -17.49 -7.26 -3.53
N ILE A 69 -17.35 -6.66 -2.35
CA ILE A 69 -18.04 -5.40 -2.01
C ILE A 69 -17.53 -4.26 -2.89
N SER A 70 -16.21 -4.13 -3.13
CA SER A 70 -15.67 -3.08 -3.99
C SER A 70 -16.18 -3.19 -5.43
N PHE A 71 -16.21 -4.39 -6.00
CA PHE A 71 -16.76 -4.59 -7.34
C PHE A 71 -18.28 -4.42 -7.39
N ALA A 72 -19.00 -4.86 -6.36
CA ALA A 72 -20.45 -4.63 -6.24
C ALA A 72 -20.79 -3.14 -6.20
N LEU A 73 -20.04 -2.34 -5.42
CA LEU A 73 -20.21 -0.88 -5.34
C LEU A 73 -19.83 -0.18 -6.65
N LEU A 74 -18.76 -0.62 -7.33
CA LEU A 74 -18.43 -0.12 -8.67
C LEU A 74 -19.53 -0.46 -9.69
N GLY A 75 -20.08 -1.68 -9.63
CA GLY A 75 -21.20 -2.10 -10.46
C GLY A 75 -22.47 -1.30 -10.19
N LEU A 76 -22.74 -0.97 -8.93
CA LEU A 76 -23.84 -0.08 -8.54
C LEU A 76 -23.66 1.32 -9.13
N TYR A 77 -22.47 1.90 -8.98
CA TYR A 77 -22.16 3.23 -9.51
C TYR A 77 -22.28 3.28 -11.03
N LEU A 78 -21.68 2.31 -11.73
CA LEU A 78 -21.77 2.21 -13.19
C LEU A 78 -23.20 1.92 -13.65
N GLY A 79 -23.94 1.07 -12.95
CA GLY A 79 -25.34 0.77 -13.25
C GLY A 79 -26.23 1.99 -13.15
N ILE A 80 -26.03 2.84 -12.14
CA ILE A 80 -26.74 4.12 -12.00
C ILE A 80 -26.33 5.09 -13.11
N THR A 81 -25.04 5.24 -13.42
CA THR A 81 -24.59 6.15 -14.49
C THR A 81 -25.11 5.74 -15.86
N VAL A 82 -25.09 4.43 -16.19
CA VAL A 82 -25.66 3.90 -17.44
C VAL A 82 -27.18 4.05 -17.44
N GLY A 83 -27.84 3.80 -16.31
CA GLY A 83 -29.28 4.04 -16.14
C GLY A 83 -29.67 5.48 -16.43
N LYS A 84 -28.88 6.46 -15.99
CA LYS A 84 -29.06 7.90 -16.29
C LYS A 84 -28.82 8.25 -17.75
N GLN A 85 -27.85 7.62 -18.41
CA GLN A 85 -27.53 7.88 -19.82
C GLN A 85 -28.54 7.26 -20.80
N LEU A 86 -29.17 6.14 -20.43
CA LEU A 86 -30.19 5.48 -21.24
C LEU A 86 -31.60 6.04 -20.99
N SER A 87 -31.84 6.67 -19.84
CA SER A 87 -33.11 7.31 -19.49
C SER A 87 -33.13 8.77 -19.95
N GLY A 88 -33.29 8.99 -21.26
CA GLY A 88 -33.59 10.32 -21.78
C GLY A 88 -34.99 10.79 -21.35
N GLU A 89 -35.04 11.84 -20.53
CA GLU A 89 -36.11 12.80 -20.19
C GLU A 89 -37.55 12.33 -19.84
N GLU A 90 -38.05 11.18 -20.28
CA GLU A 90 -39.36 10.67 -19.89
C GLU A 90 -39.26 9.17 -19.60
N VAL A 91 -39.86 8.72 -18.49
CA VAL A 91 -40.02 7.31 -18.03
C VAL A 91 -39.09 6.88 -16.87
N ASN A 92 -39.65 7.04 -15.67
CA ASN A 92 -39.56 6.18 -14.49
C ASN A 92 -38.24 6.09 -13.70
N VAL A 93 -38.25 6.75 -12.53
CA VAL A 93 -37.34 6.57 -11.38
C VAL A 93 -37.18 5.09 -10.96
N SER A 94 -38.13 4.21 -11.31
CA SER A 94 -37.99 2.77 -11.05
C SER A 94 -36.85 2.13 -11.86
N ASN A 95 -36.62 2.55 -13.11
CA ASN A 95 -35.60 1.94 -13.97
C ASN A 95 -34.17 2.25 -13.53
N GLU A 96 -33.93 3.40 -12.90
CA GLU A 96 -32.59 3.79 -12.44
C GLU A 96 -32.11 2.92 -11.26
N VAL A 97 -33.00 2.69 -10.29
CA VAL A 97 -32.69 1.82 -9.14
C VAL A 97 -32.51 0.38 -9.61
N TRP A 98 -33.36 -0.10 -10.52
CA TRP A 98 -33.21 -1.44 -11.11
C TRP A 98 -31.92 -1.59 -11.91
N ALA A 99 -31.50 -0.57 -12.68
CA ALA A 99 -30.23 -0.57 -13.40
C ALA A 99 -29.02 -0.64 -12.44
N GLY A 100 -29.07 0.08 -11.32
CA GLY A 100 -28.08 -0.01 -10.25
C GLY A 100 -28.02 -1.40 -9.62
N VAL A 101 -29.16 -2.01 -9.30
CA VAL A 101 -29.24 -3.36 -8.71
C VAL A 101 -28.73 -4.42 -9.68
N ILE A 102 -29.07 -4.32 -10.97
CA ILE A 102 -28.57 -5.21 -12.02
C ILE A 102 -27.05 -5.05 -12.17
N GLY A 103 -26.55 -3.82 -12.20
CA GLY A 103 -25.11 -3.53 -12.25
C GLY A 103 -24.36 -4.09 -11.05
N LEU A 104 -24.91 -3.94 -9.85
CA LEU A 104 -24.37 -4.52 -8.62
C LEU A 104 -24.29 -6.04 -8.72
N ALA A 105 -25.37 -6.72 -9.12
CA ALA A 105 -25.42 -8.17 -9.21
C ALA A 105 -24.46 -8.73 -10.27
N LEU A 106 -24.39 -8.08 -11.44
CA LEU A 106 -23.53 -8.50 -12.55
C LEU A 106 -22.05 -8.36 -12.17
N PHE A 107 -21.64 -7.22 -11.62
CA PHE A 107 -20.25 -7.03 -11.21
C PHE A 107 -19.88 -7.86 -9.97
N ALA A 108 -20.82 -8.12 -9.05
CA ALA A 108 -20.60 -9.07 -7.96
C ALA A 108 -20.31 -10.48 -8.49
N PHE A 109 -21.00 -10.93 -9.54
CA PHE A 109 -20.73 -12.22 -10.18
C PHE A 109 -19.39 -12.22 -10.93
N VAL A 110 -19.09 -11.15 -11.67
CA VAL A 110 -17.81 -10.98 -12.39
C VAL A 110 -16.62 -10.85 -11.42
N SER A 111 -16.85 -10.44 -10.17
CA SER A 111 -15.78 -10.33 -9.16
C SER A 111 -15.11 -11.68 -8.84
N VAL A 112 -15.82 -12.81 -9.01
CA VAL A 112 -15.31 -14.15 -8.72
C VAL A 112 -14.10 -14.51 -9.59
N PRO A 113 -14.17 -14.47 -10.94
CA PRO A 113 -12.99 -14.68 -11.78
C PRO A 113 -11.98 -13.54 -11.64
N LEU A 114 -12.44 -12.31 -11.38
CA LEU A 114 -11.58 -11.13 -11.28
C LEU A 114 -10.65 -11.16 -10.04
N MET A 115 -11.04 -11.90 -9.01
CA MET A 115 -10.24 -12.11 -7.80
C MET A 115 -8.82 -12.62 -8.11
N ARG A 116 -8.65 -13.49 -9.12
CA ARG A 116 -7.33 -13.99 -9.55
C ARG A 116 -6.44 -12.88 -10.09
N TRP A 117 -7.01 -11.97 -10.86
CA TRP A 117 -6.29 -10.84 -11.45
C TRP A 117 -5.89 -9.81 -10.40
N CYS A 118 -6.78 -9.52 -9.45
CA CYS A 118 -6.47 -8.63 -8.32
C CYS A 118 -5.28 -9.13 -7.51
N VAL A 119 -5.18 -10.44 -7.24
CA VAL A 119 -4.06 -10.98 -6.46
C VAL A 119 -2.74 -10.92 -7.22
N CYS A 120 -2.75 -11.03 -8.54
CA CYS A 120 -1.53 -10.86 -9.34
C CYS A 120 -1.07 -9.40 -9.31
N ALA A 121 -1.99 -8.45 -9.41
CA ALA A 121 -1.70 -7.03 -9.27
C ALA A 121 -1.16 -6.69 -7.87
N LEU A 122 -1.79 -7.20 -6.81
CA LEU A 122 -1.33 -7.01 -5.43
C LEU A 122 0.03 -7.66 -5.18
N GLY A 123 0.24 -8.84 -5.76
CA GLY A 123 1.51 -9.55 -5.74
C GLY A 123 2.66 -8.79 -6.39
N ALA A 124 2.40 -8.20 -7.55
CA ALA A 124 3.33 -7.33 -8.24
C ALA A 124 3.67 -6.09 -7.39
N VAL A 125 2.65 -5.39 -6.86
CA VAL A 125 2.86 -4.23 -6.00
C VAL A 125 3.66 -4.60 -4.74
N ALA A 126 3.30 -5.69 -4.07
CA ALA A 126 4.00 -6.16 -2.88
C ALA A 126 5.45 -6.57 -3.19
N GLY A 127 5.70 -7.27 -4.30
CA GLY A 127 7.04 -7.63 -4.73
C GLY A 127 7.90 -6.39 -5.03
N GLY A 128 7.32 -5.37 -5.66
CA GLY A 128 7.97 -4.08 -5.88
C GLY A 128 8.34 -3.37 -4.58
N ILE A 129 7.43 -3.29 -3.62
CA ILE A 129 7.65 -2.66 -2.31
C ILE A 129 8.70 -3.42 -1.50
N LEU A 130 8.64 -4.75 -1.48
CA LEU A 130 9.59 -5.56 -0.71
C LEU A 130 11.00 -5.49 -1.29
N THR A 131 11.14 -5.55 -2.61
CA THR A 131 12.46 -5.47 -3.26
C THR A 131 13.05 -4.07 -3.17
N SER A 132 12.24 -3.00 -3.30
CA SER A 132 12.71 -1.63 -3.09
C SER A 132 13.07 -1.37 -1.63
N GLY A 133 12.26 -1.86 -0.68
CA GLY A 133 12.54 -1.76 0.75
C GLY A 133 13.80 -2.52 1.16
N LEU A 134 14.02 -3.70 0.58
CA LEU A 134 15.24 -4.48 0.78
C LEU A 134 16.46 -3.78 0.18
N TRP A 135 16.30 -3.16 -0.99
CA TRP A 135 17.36 -2.35 -1.63
C TRP A 135 17.77 -1.17 -0.76
N TYR A 136 16.80 -0.50 -0.15
CA TYR A 136 17.02 0.58 0.82
C TYR A 136 17.72 0.07 2.08
N ALA A 137 17.28 -1.07 2.65
CA ALA A 137 17.85 -1.64 3.87
C ALA A 137 19.32 -2.08 3.72
N PHE A 138 19.75 -2.46 2.52
CA PHE A 138 21.16 -2.79 2.22
C PHE A 138 22.03 -1.57 1.89
N GLY A 139 21.50 -0.34 1.93
CA GLY A 139 22.27 0.87 1.66
C GLY A 139 22.78 0.96 0.21
N LEU A 140 22.13 0.28 -0.73
CA LEU A 140 22.51 0.27 -2.15
C LEU A 140 22.18 1.62 -2.81
N PRO A 141 22.85 1.98 -3.93
CA PRO A 141 22.63 3.27 -4.59
C PRO A 141 21.16 3.47 -4.97
N GLN A 142 20.58 4.59 -4.52
CA GLN A 142 19.15 4.91 -4.71
C GLN A 142 18.75 5.06 -6.18
N VAL A 143 19.71 5.40 -7.05
CA VAL A 143 19.53 5.50 -8.51
C VAL A 143 19.00 4.20 -9.11
N TYR A 144 19.39 3.05 -8.55
CA TYR A 144 18.98 1.74 -9.04
C TYR A 144 17.77 1.15 -8.29
N MET A 145 17.17 1.90 -7.35
CA MET A 145 15.99 1.44 -6.60
C MET A 145 14.82 1.11 -7.52
N TRP A 146 14.64 1.87 -8.60
CA TRP A 146 13.62 1.62 -9.63
C TRP A 146 13.84 0.28 -10.34
N ALA A 147 15.09 -0.11 -10.60
CA ALA A 147 15.40 -1.40 -11.20
C ALA A 147 15.02 -2.55 -10.25
N GLY A 148 15.37 -2.42 -8.96
CA GLY A 148 14.94 -3.36 -7.92
C GLY A 148 13.42 -3.50 -7.85
N ALA A 149 12.70 -2.36 -7.83
CA ALA A 149 11.24 -2.35 -7.80
C ALA A 149 10.62 -3.04 -9.02
N ILE A 150 11.12 -2.79 -10.23
CA ILE A 150 10.62 -3.43 -11.46
C ILE A 150 10.85 -4.94 -11.42
N ILE A 151 12.02 -5.38 -10.98
CA ILE A 151 12.32 -6.81 -10.82
C ILE A 151 11.35 -7.45 -9.82
N GLY A 152 11.09 -6.78 -8.70
CA GLY A 152 10.12 -7.21 -7.70
C GLY A 152 8.69 -7.27 -8.22
N ILE A 153 8.28 -6.31 -9.06
CA ILE A 153 6.96 -6.30 -9.70
C ILE A 153 6.77 -7.54 -10.58
N VAL A 154 7.77 -7.85 -11.42
CA VAL A 154 7.71 -9.02 -12.30
C VAL A 154 7.74 -10.31 -11.49
N ALA A 155 8.70 -10.46 -10.58
CA ALA A 155 8.84 -11.65 -9.75
C ALA A 155 7.62 -11.87 -8.85
N GLY A 156 7.15 -10.82 -8.17
CA GLY A 156 5.98 -10.83 -7.30
C GLY A 156 4.69 -11.17 -8.05
N GLY A 157 4.52 -10.62 -9.26
CA GLY A 157 3.40 -10.96 -10.14
C GLY A 157 3.40 -12.42 -10.57
N MET A 158 4.55 -12.95 -11.01
CA MET A 158 4.68 -14.35 -11.43
C MET A 158 4.47 -15.33 -10.28
N ILE A 159 5.07 -15.07 -9.12
CA ILE A 159 4.94 -15.93 -7.94
C ILE A 159 3.50 -15.93 -7.41
N SER A 160 2.80 -14.80 -7.49
CA SER A 160 1.43 -14.67 -6.97
C SER A 160 0.39 -15.48 -7.75
N PHE A 161 0.67 -15.84 -9.01
CA PHE A 161 -0.13 -16.80 -9.76
C PHE A 161 -0.02 -18.22 -9.17
N ILE A 162 1.15 -18.60 -8.66
CA ILE A 162 1.42 -19.94 -8.12
C ILE A 162 0.87 -20.06 -6.69
N VAL A 163 1.07 -19.02 -5.86
CA VAL A 163 0.71 -19.04 -4.43
C VAL A 163 -0.37 -18.00 -4.09
N PHE A 164 -1.48 -18.02 -4.83
CA PHE A 164 -2.62 -17.11 -4.66
C PHE A 164 -3.02 -16.89 -3.18
N LYS A 165 -3.18 -17.99 -2.42
CA LYS A 165 -3.60 -17.93 -1.02
C LYS A 165 -2.56 -17.25 -0.13
N VAL A 166 -1.28 -17.54 -0.36
CA VAL A 166 -0.17 -16.99 0.43
C VAL A 166 0.05 -15.51 0.10
N ALA A 167 -0.06 -15.12 -1.17
CA ALA A 167 0.05 -13.72 -1.59
C ALA A 167 -1.01 -12.83 -0.91
N VAL A 168 -2.26 -13.30 -0.85
CA VAL A 168 -3.34 -12.60 -0.13
C VAL A 168 -3.03 -12.47 1.37
N MET A 169 -2.59 -13.56 2.00
CA MET A 169 -2.23 -13.55 3.42
C MET A 169 -1.08 -12.58 3.70
N LEU A 170 -0.05 -12.57 2.85
CA LEU A 170 1.09 -11.67 2.96
C LEU A 170 0.65 -10.22 2.83
N PHE A 171 -0.15 -9.87 1.81
CA PHE A 171 -0.59 -8.49 1.59
C PHE A 171 -1.49 -7.98 2.72
N THR A 172 -2.46 -8.79 3.15
CA THR A 172 -3.37 -8.40 4.23
C THR A 172 -2.66 -8.33 5.59
N SER A 173 -1.69 -9.21 5.82
CA SER A 173 -0.83 -9.12 7.00
C SER A 173 0.09 -7.90 6.94
N LEU A 174 0.65 -7.57 5.77
CA LEU A 174 1.46 -6.38 5.51
C LEU A 174 0.68 -5.09 5.75
N GLY A 175 -0.52 -4.98 5.17
CA GLY A 175 -1.41 -3.85 5.39
C GLY A 175 -1.85 -3.72 6.84
N GLY A 176 -2.28 -4.82 7.47
CA GLY A 176 -2.67 -4.84 8.88
C GLY A 176 -1.50 -4.46 9.80
N GLY A 177 -0.31 -5.00 9.54
CA GLY A 177 0.92 -4.67 10.27
C GLY A 177 1.32 -3.20 10.12
N ALA A 178 1.24 -2.64 8.92
CA ALA A 178 1.51 -1.23 8.66
C ALA A 178 0.53 -0.31 9.42
N ILE A 179 -0.77 -0.62 9.38
CA ILE A 179 -1.80 0.16 10.09
C ILE A 179 -1.59 0.08 11.62
N THR A 180 -1.32 -1.12 12.13
CA THR A 180 -1.03 -1.31 13.56
C THR A 180 0.25 -0.56 13.96
N LEU A 181 1.29 -0.60 13.14
CA LEU A 181 2.54 0.13 13.36
C LEU A 181 2.30 1.63 13.42
N VAL A 182 1.59 2.20 12.44
CA VAL A 182 1.21 3.63 12.42
C VAL A 182 0.44 4.01 13.68
N GLY A 183 -0.53 3.19 14.09
CA GLY A 183 -1.31 3.43 15.31
C GLY A 183 -0.47 3.38 16.59
N ILE A 184 0.43 2.40 16.71
CA ILE A 184 1.35 2.30 17.86
C ILE A 184 2.30 3.49 17.89
N LEU A 185 2.90 3.85 16.75
CA LEU A 185 3.88 4.93 16.66
C LEU A 185 3.22 6.29 16.97
N SER A 186 1.99 6.51 16.49
CA SER A 186 1.20 7.70 16.81
C SER A 186 0.84 7.79 18.30
N LEU A 187 0.42 6.67 18.92
CA LEU A 187 0.15 6.63 20.36
C LEU A 187 1.41 6.90 21.20
N LEU A 188 2.53 6.31 20.80
CA LEU A 188 3.77 6.41 21.53
C LEU A 188 4.33 7.85 21.47
N HIS A 189 4.25 8.49 20.31
CA HIS A 189 4.58 9.92 20.17
C HIS A 189 3.67 10.83 21.02
N GLN A 190 2.35 10.57 21.03
CA GLN A 190 1.42 11.32 21.86
C GLN A 190 1.64 11.09 23.36
N TYR A 191 2.08 9.89 23.75
CA TYR A 191 2.43 9.56 25.13
C TYR A 191 3.68 10.31 25.60
N GLU A 192 4.75 10.30 24.80
CA GLU A 192 5.98 11.06 25.11
C GLU A 192 5.73 12.57 25.17
N THR A 193 4.88 13.11 24.28
CA THR A 193 4.61 14.56 24.23
C THR A 193 3.69 15.03 25.36
N LYS A 194 2.78 14.19 25.87
CA LYS A 194 1.72 14.62 26.81
C LYS A 194 1.86 14.07 28.23
N MET A 195 2.59 12.98 28.47
CA MET A 195 2.64 12.31 29.78
C MET A 195 4.02 12.18 30.40
N VAL A 196 5.11 12.40 29.66
CA VAL A 196 6.50 12.26 30.18
C VAL A 196 7.16 13.63 30.29
N GLU A 197 7.48 14.06 31.52
CA GLU A 197 8.36 15.20 31.80
C GLU A 197 9.73 14.66 32.27
N PRO A 198 10.85 14.97 31.60
CA PRO A 198 11.02 15.82 30.42
C PRO A 198 10.67 15.12 29.09
N PRO A 199 10.29 15.88 28.04
CA PRO A 199 9.96 15.31 26.72
C PRO A 199 11.22 14.72 26.09
N THR A 200 11.30 13.39 26.05
CA THR A 200 12.39 12.67 25.39
C THR A 200 12.08 12.51 23.91
N THR A 201 12.98 12.96 23.02
CA THR A 201 12.89 12.76 21.55
C THR A 201 13.43 11.40 21.08
N ASN A 202 13.59 10.44 22.00
CA ASN A 202 14.26 9.17 21.73
C ASN A 202 13.61 8.37 20.59
N ILE A 203 12.31 8.49 20.37
CA ILE A 203 11.61 7.76 19.30
C ILE A 203 11.83 8.41 17.94
N HIS A 204 11.84 9.74 17.89
CA HIS A 204 12.20 10.45 16.66
C HIS A 204 13.63 10.09 16.27
N ASP A 205 14.55 10.12 17.23
CA ASP A 205 15.93 9.74 16.98
C ASP A 205 16.06 8.25 16.60
N LEU A 206 15.31 7.33 17.23
CA LEU A 206 15.33 5.91 16.82
C LEU A 206 14.77 5.66 15.40
N VAL A 207 13.75 6.41 14.98
CA VAL A 207 13.12 6.26 13.66
C VAL A 207 14.01 6.84 12.56
N PHE A 208 14.69 7.95 12.84
CA PHE A 208 15.52 8.65 11.85
C PHE A 208 16.99 8.19 11.83
N ASP A 209 17.54 7.75 12.97
CA ASP A 209 18.95 7.34 13.10
C ASP A 209 19.14 5.85 12.73
N ASN A 210 18.14 4.99 12.95
CA ASN A 210 18.21 3.57 12.59
C ASN A 210 17.35 3.23 11.35
N GLN A 211 17.98 3.21 10.18
CA GLN A 211 17.37 2.83 8.90
C GLN A 211 16.73 1.42 8.88
N TRP A 212 17.16 0.53 9.78
CA TRP A 212 16.63 -0.83 9.93
C TRP A 212 15.40 -0.93 10.83
N PHE A 213 15.11 0.09 11.65
CA PHE A 213 14.02 0.04 12.62
C PHE A 213 12.66 -0.05 11.95
N LEU A 214 12.38 0.83 10.98
CA LEU A 214 11.10 0.84 10.25
C LEU A 214 10.83 -0.47 9.50
N PRO A 215 11.77 -1.01 8.69
CA PRO A 215 11.60 -2.32 8.06
C PRO A 215 11.42 -3.45 9.08
N ALA A 216 12.21 -3.48 10.16
CA ALA A 216 12.12 -4.55 11.16
C ALA A 216 10.78 -4.54 11.90
N VAL A 217 10.31 -3.38 12.35
CA VAL A 217 9.04 -3.22 13.06
C VAL A 217 7.85 -3.49 12.13
N LEU A 218 8.00 -3.37 10.81
CA LEU A 218 6.99 -3.80 9.84
C LEU A 218 7.06 -5.31 9.55
N ILE A 219 8.26 -5.88 9.39
CA ILE A 219 8.45 -7.31 9.06
C ILE A 219 8.01 -8.22 10.21
N LEU A 220 8.26 -7.81 11.46
CA LEU A 220 7.97 -8.62 12.64
C LEU A 220 6.45 -8.93 12.80
N PRO A 221 5.54 -7.95 12.84
CA PRO A 221 4.10 -8.21 12.92
C PRO A 221 3.57 -8.91 11.66
N THR A 222 4.18 -8.70 10.50
CA THR A 222 3.75 -9.36 9.26
C THR A 222 4.10 -10.84 9.24
N VAL A 223 5.28 -11.22 9.72
CA VAL A 223 5.64 -12.62 9.91
C VAL A 223 4.73 -13.28 10.95
N ILE A 224 4.46 -12.60 12.08
CA ILE A 224 3.52 -13.10 13.11
C ILE A 224 2.13 -13.32 12.51
N GLY A 225 1.63 -12.36 11.73
CA GLY A 225 0.34 -12.45 11.07
C GLY A 225 0.27 -13.60 10.08
N ILE A 226 1.28 -13.78 9.22
CA ILE A 226 1.35 -14.91 8.27
C ILE A 226 1.34 -16.26 9.02
N ILE A 227 2.14 -16.41 10.08
CA ILE A 227 2.19 -17.66 10.87
C ILE A 227 0.82 -17.94 11.51
N THR A 228 0.20 -16.91 12.08
CA THR A 228 -1.09 -17.02 12.77
C THR A 228 -2.22 -17.34 11.78
N GLN A 229 -2.27 -16.63 10.64
CA GLN A 229 -3.23 -16.88 9.57
C GLN A 229 -3.08 -18.29 9.00
N ASN A 230 -1.85 -18.75 8.75
CA ASN A 230 -1.60 -20.10 8.24
C ASN A 230 -2.08 -21.18 9.23
N LYS A 231 -1.87 -20.97 10.54
CA LYS A 231 -2.37 -21.88 11.58
C LYS A 231 -3.89 -21.90 11.66
N LEU A 232 -4.54 -20.73 11.60
CA LEU A 232 -6.00 -20.60 11.61
C LEU A 232 -6.67 -21.25 10.39
N ILE A 233 -6.01 -21.20 9.23
CA ILE A 233 -6.49 -21.81 7.99
C ILE A 233 -6.35 -23.34 8.02
N LYS A 234 -5.24 -23.89 8.53
CA LYS A 234 -5.09 -25.35 8.66
C LYS A 234 -6.11 -25.97 9.62
N HIS A 235 -6.63 -25.20 10.56
CA HIS A 235 -7.73 -25.64 11.43
C HIS A 235 -9.12 -25.53 10.78
N SER A 236 -9.25 -24.89 9.61
CA SER A 236 -10.53 -24.69 8.93
C SER A 236 -10.87 -25.73 7.86
N ASP A 237 -10.03 -26.75 7.63
CA ASP A 237 -10.30 -27.86 6.68
C ASP A 237 -11.58 -28.66 7.00
N ARG A 238 -12.26 -28.36 8.11
CA ARG A 238 -13.57 -28.93 8.47
C ARG A 238 -14.79 -28.09 8.04
N TRP A 239 -14.60 -26.99 7.31
CA TRP A 239 -15.68 -26.08 6.92
C TRP A 239 -15.77 -25.85 5.40
N GLU A 240 -15.38 -26.84 4.60
CA GLU A 240 -15.81 -26.94 3.20
C GLU A 240 -17.13 -27.73 3.16
N LEU A 241 -18.24 -26.99 3.31
CA LEU A 241 -19.59 -27.36 2.87
C LEU A 241 -20.07 -26.26 1.92
#